data_AF-A0A2K2RC60-F1
#
_entry.id   AF-A0A2K2RC60-F1
#
_cell.length_a   1.000
_cell.length_b   1.000
_cell.length_c   1.000
_cell.angle_alpha   90.00
_cell.angle_beta   90.00
_cell.angle_gamma   90.00
#
_symmetry.space_group_name_H-M   'P 1'
#
loop_
_entity.id
_entity.type
_entity.pdbx_description
1 polymer ?
#
loop_
_entity_poly.entity_id
_entity_poly.type
_entity_poly.pdbx_seq_one_letter_code
_entity_poly.pdbx_strand_id
1 'polypeptide(L)'
;MNRHGTTARALAVTLLALGLAAVPAAAAPAATGAKARVGADWATQSIVFTAAAGQANDLHVIPMDLGAGVRRIGFRDAVPLEPGDHCAHLEPGYETFVVCELPTGRSRPDRIDVFLGDRDDTVVTSDPGVATVRGGPGDDTLHAHTAHTVRGDAGDDMVMGRAVLDGGDGMDHLMGDDSGQRLWGGGGDDMIEAYGGADILYAGPGGDHAMGGDGRDVVLGGPGDDTLYGEGGDDLVSGGPGRDTVEGGPGRDVVLR
;
A
#
# COMPACT_ATOMS: atom_id res chain seq x y z
N MET A 1 11.08 -60.00 -44.28
CA MET A 1 10.16 -58.86 -44.47
C MET A 1 8.87 -59.15 -43.72
N ASN A 2 8.54 -58.24 -42.80
CA ASN A 2 7.44 -58.28 -41.83
C ASN A 2 6.07 -58.57 -42.44
N ARG A 3 5.22 -59.31 -41.69
CA ARG A 3 3.78 -59.07 -41.52
C ARG A 3 3.13 -60.11 -40.61
N HIS A 4 2.98 -59.81 -39.32
CA HIS A 4 1.93 -60.26 -38.39
C HIS A 4 2.00 -59.25 -37.24
N GLY A 5 1.00 -58.44 -36.90
CA GLY A 5 -0.41 -58.79 -36.72
C GLY A 5 -0.65 -59.10 -35.24
N THR A 6 -0.51 -58.10 -34.35
CA THR A 6 -0.83 -58.24 -32.92
C THR A 6 -1.74 -57.12 -32.46
N THR A 7 -2.83 -57.58 -31.84
CA THR A 7 -4.00 -56.89 -31.32
C THR A 7 -3.67 -55.80 -30.29
N ALA A 8 -4.21 -54.59 -30.51
CA ALA A 8 -4.22 -53.52 -29.52
C ALA A 8 -5.23 -53.83 -28.41
N ARG A 9 -4.73 -54.03 -27.18
CA ARG A 9 -5.54 -53.99 -25.96
C ARG A 9 -5.69 -52.52 -25.56
N ALA A 10 -6.90 -51.98 -25.64
CA ALA A 10 -7.23 -50.68 -25.07
C ALA A 10 -7.25 -50.79 -23.54
N LEU A 11 -6.30 -50.13 -22.87
CA LEU A 11 -6.39 -49.81 -21.44
C LEU A 11 -7.15 -48.50 -21.32
N ALA A 12 -8.40 -48.57 -20.86
CA ALA A 12 -9.16 -47.41 -20.45
C ALA A 12 -8.58 -46.89 -19.12
N VAL A 13 -7.87 -45.77 -19.17
CA VAL A 13 -7.49 -45.01 -17.97
C VAL A 13 -8.65 -44.09 -17.65
N THR A 14 -9.38 -44.39 -16.58
CA THR A 14 -10.44 -43.52 -16.07
C THR A 14 -9.76 -42.42 -15.24
N LEU A 15 -9.62 -41.21 -15.79
CA LEU A 15 -9.25 -40.02 -15.02
C LEU A 15 -10.45 -39.60 -14.16
N LEU A 16 -10.33 -39.73 -12.84
CA LEU A 16 -11.29 -39.21 -11.88
C LEU A 16 -11.03 -37.70 -11.74
N ALA A 17 -11.76 -36.87 -12.47
CA ALA A 17 -11.75 -35.43 -12.27
C ALA A 17 -12.58 -35.09 -11.02
N LEU A 18 -11.91 -34.93 -9.88
CA LEU A 18 -12.49 -34.26 -8.71
C LEU A 18 -12.52 -32.76 -8.99
N GLY A 19 -13.67 -32.27 -9.44
CA GLY A 19 -13.93 -30.83 -9.48
C GLY A 19 -13.97 -30.28 -8.06
N LEU A 20 -12.92 -29.56 -7.65
CA LEU A 20 -13.05 -28.57 -6.59
C LEU A 20 -13.86 -27.40 -7.14
N ALA A 21 -15.17 -27.41 -6.92
CA ALA A 21 -15.95 -26.20 -7.03
C ALA A 21 -15.53 -25.29 -5.86
N ALA A 22 -14.81 -24.22 -6.16
CA ALA A 22 -14.63 -23.12 -5.23
C ALA A 22 -16.00 -22.53 -4.94
N VAL A 23 -16.52 -22.81 -3.76
CA VAL A 23 -17.68 -22.09 -3.23
C VAL A 23 -17.20 -20.66 -3.01
N PRO A 24 -17.88 -19.62 -3.54
CA PRO A 24 -17.52 -18.25 -3.19
C PRO A 24 -17.62 -18.15 -1.67
N ALA A 25 -16.54 -17.69 -1.04
CA ALA A 25 -16.57 -17.35 0.38
C ALA A 25 -17.60 -16.25 0.53
N ALA A 26 -18.81 -16.61 0.97
CA ALA A 26 -19.79 -15.63 1.38
C ALA A 26 -19.15 -14.83 2.51
N ALA A 27 -18.90 -13.55 2.27
CA ALA A 27 -18.46 -12.62 3.29
C ALA A 27 -19.40 -12.79 4.48
N ALA A 28 -18.85 -13.20 5.63
CA ALA A 28 -19.61 -13.25 6.85
C ALA A 28 -20.24 -11.86 7.06
N PRO A 29 -21.53 -11.75 7.39
CA PRO A 29 -22.15 -10.45 7.60
C PRO A 29 -21.35 -9.71 8.67
N ALA A 30 -20.87 -8.51 8.33
CA ALA A 30 -20.13 -7.65 9.24
C ALA A 30 -20.89 -7.55 10.55
N ALA A 31 -20.22 -7.89 11.66
CA ALA A 31 -20.82 -7.80 12.98
C ALA A 31 -21.20 -6.34 13.23
N THR A 32 -22.49 -6.04 13.13
CA THR A 32 -23.04 -4.70 13.34
C THR A 32 -22.68 -4.26 14.76
N GLY A 33 -21.77 -3.30 14.90
CA GLY A 33 -21.30 -2.77 16.18
C GLY A 33 -19.81 -3.03 16.51
N ALA A 34 -19.04 -3.67 15.63
CA ALA A 34 -17.59 -3.72 15.80
C ALA A 34 -16.98 -2.31 15.69
N LYS A 35 -16.10 -1.95 16.62
CA LYS A 35 -15.35 -0.69 16.64
C LYS A 35 -13.94 -0.90 16.10
N ALA A 36 -13.36 0.14 15.50
CA ALA A 36 -11.94 0.18 15.22
C ALA A 36 -11.17 0.06 16.55
N ARG A 37 -9.99 -0.56 16.53
CA ARG A 37 -9.18 -0.82 17.72
C ARG A 37 -7.80 -0.22 17.55
N VAL A 38 -7.24 0.28 18.64
CA VAL A 38 -5.83 0.66 18.68
C VAL A 38 -5.19 0.19 19.98
N GLY A 39 -4.06 -0.50 19.88
CA GLY A 39 -3.34 -1.09 21.02
C GLY A 39 -1.83 -0.97 20.86
N ALA A 40 -1.13 -0.85 21.99
CA ALA A 40 0.33 -0.83 22.00
C ALA A 40 0.91 -2.09 22.66
N ASP A 41 1.97 -2.62 22.07
CA ASP A 41 2.78 -3.70 22.62
C ASP A 41 4.15 -3.15 23.03
N TRP A 42 4.41 -3.13 24.34
CA TRP A 42 5.65 -2.65 24.94
C TRP A 42 6.83 -3.62 24.77
N ALA A 43 6.57 -4.91 24.56
CA ALA A 43 7.61 -5.90 24.34
C ALA A 43 8.25 -5.73 22.96
N THR A 44 7.42 -5.44 21.95
CA THR A 44 7.85 -5.18 20.56
C THR A 44 8.10 -3.70 20.27
N GLN A 45 7.59 -2.79 21.11
CA GLN A 45 7.62 -1.34 20.90
C GLN A 45 6.82 -0.93 19.65
N SER A 46 5.60 -1.46 19.54
CA SER A 46 4.72 -1.21 18.40
C SER A 46 3.33 -0.77 18.80
N ILE A 47 2.66 -0.02 17.92
CA ILE A 47 1.22 0.25 18.00
C ILE A 47 0.57 -0.28 16.73
N VAL A 48 -0.63 -0.85 16.87
CA VAL A 48 -1.44 -1.27 15.72
C VAL A 48 -2.81 -0.64 15.82
N PHE A 49 -3.20 0.08 14.76
CA PHE A 49 -4.58 0.46 14.49
C PHE A 49 -5.21 -0.55 13.54
N THR A 50 -6.44 -0.97 13.81
CA THR A 50 -7.20 -1.87 12.94
C THR A 50 -8.65 -1.42 12.88
N ALA A 51 -9.11 -1.04 11.70
CA ALA A 51 -10.52 -0.77 11.44
C ALA A 51 -11.37 -2.03 11.63
N ALA A 52 -12.66 -1.82 11.88
CA ALA A 52 -13.65 -2.88 11.78
C ALA A 52 -14.15 -2.98 10.33
N ALA A 53 -14.57 -4.18 9.93
CA ALA A 53 -15.08 -4.43 8.59
C ALA A 53 -16.22 -3.48 8.20
N GLY A 54 -16.16 -2.96 6.97
CA GLY A 54 -17.12 -2.01 6.43
C GLY A 54 -17.16 -0.67 7.19
N GLN A 55 -16.05 -0.21 7.75
CA GLN A 55 -15.90 1.16 8.23
C GLN A 55 -15.36 2.07 7.14
N ALA A 56 -15.69 3.36 7.27
CA ALA A 56 -14.99 4.47 6.62
C ALA A 56 -14.32 5.26 7.76
N ASN A 57 -13.01 5.39 7.71
CA ASN A 57 -12.11 5.94 8.71
C ASN A 57 -11.53 7.26 8.20
N ASP A 58 -11.50 8.28 9.06
CA ASP A 58 -10.84 9.57 8.81
C ASP A 58 -9.79 9.74 9.91
N LEU A 59 -8.70 8.98 9.77
CA LEU A 59 -7.72 8.75 10.83
C LEU A 59 -6.60 9.78 10.80
N HIS A 60 -6.31 10.40 11.94
CA HIS A 60 -5.11 11.20 12.15
C HIS A 60 -4.22 10.56 13.23
N VAL A 61 -2.98 10.22 12.85
CA VAL A 61 -1.94 9.76 13.76
C VAL A 61 -1.05 10.94 14.18
N ILE A 62 -1.13 11.32 15.46
CA ILE A 62 -0.62 12.60 15.98
C ILE A 62 0.45 12.34 17.06
N PRO A 63 1.65 12.94 16.97
CA PRO A 63 2.60 12.95 18.08
C PRO A 63 2.11 13.90 19.20
N MET A 64 2.06 13.44 20.46
CA MET A 64 1.41 14.18 21.57
C MET A 64 2.33 14.49 22.77
N ASP A 65 3.57 14.91 22.51
CA ASP A 65 4.61 15.27 23.51
C ASP A 65 5.35 14.11 24.23
N LEU A 66 6.63 14.40 24.48
CA LEU A 66 7.68 13.50 24.98
C LEU A 66 7.85 13.68 26.51
N GLY A 67 7.06 12.94 27.28
CA GLY A 67 7.27 12.82 28.72
C GLY A 67 8.54 12.02 29.05
N ALA A 68 9.01 12.11 30.30
CA ALA A 68 10.12 11.25 30.74
C ALA A 68 9.66 9.78 30.79
N GLY A 69 10.33 8.91 30.03
CA GLY A 69 10.15 7.45 30.09
C GLY A 69 9.06 6.84 29.21
N VAL A 70 8.14 7.65 28.67
CA VAL A 70 7.11 7.19 27.72
C VAL A 70 6.88 8.21 26.60
N ARG A 71 6.58 7.71 25.41
CA ARG A 71 6.17 8.48 24.24
C ARG A 71 4.68 8.29 24.03
N ARG A 72 3.95 9.39 23.80
CA ARG A 72 2.51 9.37 23.57
C ARG A 72 2.18 9.64 22.11
N ILE A 73 1.28 8.82 21.58
CA ILE A 73 0.80 8.91 20.22
C ILE A 73 -0.72 8.91 20.25
N GLY A 74 -1.32 9.91 19.64
CA GLY A 74 -2.76 10.06 19.49
C GLY A 74 -3.27 9.47 18.19
N PHE A 75 -4.45 8.86 18.28
CA PHE A 75 -5.23 8.36 17.16
C PHE A 75 -6.61 9.00 17.26
N ARG A 76 -6.95 9.83 16.26
CA ARG A 76 -8.26 10.48 16.16
C ARG A 76 -8.94 10.01 14.89
N ASP A 77 -10.19 9.60 14.98
CA ASP A 77 -10.96 9.07 13.85
C ASP A 77 -12.36 9.72 13.78
N ALA A 78 -13.07 9.58 12.66
CA ALA A 78 -14.49 9.92 12.54
C ALA A 78 -15.39 8.91 13.27
N VAL A 79 -14.95 7.66 13.40
CA VAL A 79 -15.70 6.59 14.09
C VAL A 79 -15.16 6.33 15.51
N PRO A 80 -16.00 5.80 16.44
CA PRO A 80 -15.55 5.44 17.78
C PRO A 80 -14.44 4.39 17.77
N LEU A 81 -13.41 4.64 18.56
CA LEU A 81 -12.24 3.78 18.76
C LEU A 81 -12.38 3.00 20.06
N GLU A 82 -11.92 1.75 20.05
CA GLU A 82 -11.81 0.93 21.24
C GLU A 82 -10.33 0.82 21.65
N PRO A 83 -9.94 1.38 22.82
CA PRO A 83 -8.57 1.31 23.29
C PRO A 83 -8.21 -0.11 23.72
N GLY A 84 -7.08 -0.60 23.24
CA GLY A 84 -6.44 -1.83 23.67
C GLY A 84 -5.40 -1.59 24.76
N ASP A 85 -4.48 -2.56 24.91
CA ASP A 85 -3.42 -2.49 25.91
C ASP A 85 -2.57 -1.23 25.76
N HIS A 86 -2.23 -0.61 26.89
CA HIS A 86 -1.43 0.62 26.98
C HIS A 86 -2.00 1.81 26.20
N CYS A 87 -3.31 1.78 25.91
CA CYS A 87 -4.04 2.88 25.30
C CYS A 87 -5.26 3.26 26.15
N ALA A 88 -5.66 4.52 26.07
CA ALA A 88 -6.84 5.02 26.76
C ALA A 88 -7.45 6.20 26.00
N HIS A 89 -8.74 6.44 26.19
CA HIS A 89 -9.34 7.70 25.76
C HIS A 89 -8.67 8.88 26.47
N LEU A 90 -8.42 9.96 25.73
CA LEU A 90 -7.82 11.18 26.29
C LEU A 90 -8.71 11.77 27.39
N GLU A 91 -10.02 11.81 27.13
CA GLU A 91 -11.03 12.34 28.04
C GLU A 91 -12.27 11.41 28.03
N PRO A 92 -12.96 11.24 29.17
CA PRO A 92 -14.21 10.48 29.22
C PRO A 92 -15.26 11.07 28.26
N GLY A 93 -15.84 10.23 27.40
CA GLY A 93 -16.87 10.63 26.43
C GLY A 93 -16.35 11.05 25.06
N TYR A 94 -15.03 11.20 24.88
CA TYR A 94 -14.40 11.39 23.57
C TYR A 94 -13.98 10.05 22.99
N GLU A 95 -14.96 9.26 22.54
CA GLU A 95 -14.72 7.90 22.04
C GLU A 95 -13.94 7.85 20.71
N THR A 96 -13.80 8.98 20.02
CA THR A 96 -13.09 9.07 18.74
C THR A 96 -11.61 9.43 18.86
N PHE A 97 -11.10 9.60 20.09
CA PHE A 97 -9.69 9.91 20.36
C PHE A 97 -9.14 8.93 21.39
N VAL A 98 -8.14 8.14 20.98
CA VAL A 98 -7.36 7.27 21.86
C VAL A 98 -5.88 7.69 21.85
N VAL A 99 -5.25 7.68 23.02
CA VAL A 99 -3.81 7.89 23.20
C VAL A 99 -3.17 6.58 23.62
N CYS A 100 -2.11 6.20 22.92
CA CYS A 100 -1.29 5.04 23.22
C CYS A 100 0.08 5.47 23.76
N GLU A 101 0.61 4.71 24.72
CA GLU A 101 1.92 4.95 25.30
C GLU A 101 2.92 3.87 24.86
N LEU A 102 4.12 4.27 24.47
CA LEU A 102 5.27 3.39 24.22
C LEU A 102 6.42 3.74 25.18
N PRO A 103 7.20 2.76 25.67
CA PRO A 103 8.34 3.03 26.53
C PRO A 103 9.48 3.66 25.74
N THR A 104 10.17 4.67 26.31
CA THR A 104 11.34 5.29 25.67
C THR A 104 12.66 4.71 26.18
N GLY A 105 13.77 5.06 25.52
CA GLY A 105 15.12 4.66 25.94
C GLY A 105 15.53 3.23 25.56
N ARG A 106 14.73 2.55 24.75
CA ARG A 106 15.09 1.27 24.13
C ARG A 106 15.84 1.51 22.82
N SER A 107 16.60 0.52 22.38
CA SER A 107 17.40 0.59 21.15
C SER A 107 16.60 0.38 19.86
N ARG A 108 15.32 0.04 19.97
CA ARG A 108 14.44 -0.19 18.81
C ARG A 108 13.73 1.12 18.46
N PRO A 109 13.50 1.40 17.16
CA PRO A 109 12.57 2.46 16.78
C PRO A 109 11.13 2.03 17.08
N ASP A 110 10.25 3.00 17.24
CA ASP A 110 8.81 2.74 17.31
C ASP A 110 8.32 2.20 15.96
N ARG A 111 7.31 1.33 16.01
CA ARG A 111 6.67 0.75 14.83
C ARG A 111 5.16 0.89 14.94
N ILE A 112 4.59 1.84 14.21
CA ILE A 112 3.13 2.05 14.17
C ILE A 112 2.62 1.50 12.83
N ASP A 113 1.71 0.54 12.88
CA ASP A 113 0.99 0.05 11.70
C ASP A 113 -0.47 0.48 11.74
N VAL A 114 -0.97 0.93 10.60
CA VAL A 114 -2.35 1.35 10.40
C VAL A 114 -2.98 0.48 9.32
N PHE A 115 -4.11 -0.15 9.66
CA PHE A 115 -4.94 -0.91 8.74
C PHE A 115 -6.34 -0.28 8.75
N LEU A 116 -6.70 0.42 7.66
CA LEU A 116 -8.00 1.06 7.51
C LEU A 116 -9.07 0.05 7.05
N GLY A 117 -10.26 0.55 6.75
CA GLY A 117 -11.50 -0.18 6.58
C GLY A 117 -11.66 -0.80 5.18
N ASP A 118 -12.93 -0.94 4.78
CA ASP A 118 -13.30 -1.48 3.45
C ASP A 118 -14.13 -0.47 2.65
N ARG A 119 -14.08 0.81 3.03
CA ARG A 119 -14.73 1.92 2.32
C ARG A 119 -13.70 3.01 2.13
N ASP A 120 -14.06 4.01 1.34
CA ASP A 120 -13.29 5.22 1.12
C ASP A 120 -12.84 5.85 2.45
N ASP A 121 -11.55 5.73 2.72
CA ASP A 121 -10.88 6.12 3.93
C ASP A 121 -9.96 7.32 3.67
N THR A 122 -9.66 8.04 4.74
CA THR A 122 -8.66 9.10 4.72
C THR A 122 -7.72 8.90 5.90
N VAL A 123 -6.42 9.05 5.65
CA VAL A 123 -5.44 9.06 6.74
C VAL A 123 -4.43 10.16 6.56
N VAL A 124 -4.14 10.83 7.68
CA VAL A 124 -3.01 11.75 7.81
C VAL A 124 -2.07 11.20 8.87
N THR A 125 -0.79 11.07 8.51
CA THR A 125 0.24 10.66 9.47
C THR A 125 1.19 11.81 9.74
N SER A 126 1.33 12.18 11.01
CA SER A 126 2.29 13.21 11.44
C SER A 126 3.36 12.64 12.38
N ASP A 127 3.25 11.36 12.75
CA ASP A 127 4.15 10.71 13.68
C ASP A 127 5.30 10.00 12.95
N PRO A 128 6.58 10.32 13.23
CA PRO A 128 7.71 9.74 12.51
C PRO A 128 7.92 8.23 12.75
N GLY A 129 7.18 7.62 13.70
CA GLY A 129 7.23 6.19 14.01
C GLY A 129 6.26 5.34 13.17
N VAL A 130 5.52 5.95 12.23
CA VAL A 130 4.66 5.18 11.33
C VAL A 130 5.49 4.34 10.38
N ALA A 131 5.30 3.03 10.46
CA ALA A 131 5.98 2.05 9.62
C ALA A 131 5.13 1.73 8.40
N THR A 132 3.86 1.38 8.62
CA THR A 132 2.96 0.91 7.56
C THR A 132 1.62 1.60 7.63
N VAL A 133 1.09 1.98 6.47
CA VAL A 133 -0.32 2.34 6.28
C VAL A 133 -0.86 1.46 5.16
N ARG A 134 -2.04 0.87 5.37
CA ARG A 134 -2.81 0.17 4.35
C ARG A 134 -4.21 0.76 4.30
N GLY A 135 -4.63 1.18 3.12
CA GLY A 135 -5.99 1.65 2.82
C GLY A 135 -6.98 0.51 2.97
N GLY A 136 -6.86 -0.49 2.11
CA GLY A 136 -7.77 -1.62 2.08
C GLY A 136 -8.64 -1.53 0.82
N PRO A 137 -9.84 -2.11 0.84
CA PRO A 137 -10.83 -1.83 -0.20
C PRO A 137 -11.41 -0.42 -0.07
N GLY A 138 -11.64 0.26 -1.18
CA GLY A 138 -12.25 1.60 -1.20
C GLY A 138 -11.38 2.57 -1.98
N ASP A 139 -11.94 3.73 -2.35
CA ASP A 139 -11.16 4.79 -3.00
C ASP A 139 -10.57 5.67 -1.90
N ASP A 140 -9.31 5.42 -1.52
CA ASP A 140 -8.71 5.98 -0.30
C ASP A 140 -7.83 7.19 -0.57
N THR A 141 -7.69 8.03 0.46
CA THR A 141 -6.81 9.21 0.44
C THR A 141 -5.76 9.11 1.55
N LEU A 142 -4.58 8.61 1.20
CA LEU A 142 -3.50 8.26 2.12
C LEU A 142 -2.39 9.32 2.15
N HIS A 143 -2.62 10.42 2.87
CA HIS A 143 -1.62 11.46 3.15
C HIS A 143 -0.64 11.00 4.25
N ALA A 144 0.08 9.91 3.96
CA ALA A 144 0.90 9.18 4.90
C ALA A 144 2.40 9.54 4.82
N HIS A 145 2.73 10.84 4.70
CA HIS A 145 4.11 11.36 4.51
C HIS A 145 5.15 10.87 5.54
N THR A 146 4.73 10.43 6.73
CA THR A 146 5.66 9.90 7.75
C THR A 146 5.81 8.39 7.70
N ALA A 147 4.90 7.69 7.03
CA ALA A 147 4.90 6.24 6.89
C ALA A 147 6.00 5.77 5.94
N HIS A 148 6.73 4.73 6.34
CA HIS A 148 7.76 4.14 5.48
C HIS A 148 7.14 3.39 4.29
N THR A 149 6.05 2.66 4.52
CA THR A 149 5.34 1.89 3.51
C THR A 149 3.87 2.27 3.52
N VAL A 150 3.35 2.62 2.34
CA VAL A 150 1.94 2.98 2.14
C VAL A 150 1.42 2.15 0.99
N ARG A 151 0.28 1.50 1.21
CA ARG A 151 -0.40 0.68 0.22
C ARG A 151 -1.86 1.10 0.12
N GLY A 152 -2.32 1.44 -1.08
CA GLY A 152 -3.73 1.70 -1.39
C GLY A 152 -4.58 0.44 -1.19
N ASP A 153 -4.11 -0.66 -1.79
CA ASP A 153 -4.74 -1.98 -1.85
C ASP A 153 -5.75 -2.12 -3.01
N ALA A 154 -7.04 -1.82 -2.85
CA ALA A 154 -8.01 -2.02 -3.93
C ALA A 154 -9.01 -0.87 -4.01
N GLY A 155 -9.15 -0.26 -5.19
CA GLY A 155 -9.92 0.96 -5.40
C GLY A 155 -9.03 2.00 -6.06
N ASP A 156 -9.58 3.16 -6.39
CA ASP A 156 -8.84 4.25 -7.02
C ASP A 156 -8.22 5.14 -5.92
N ASP A 157 -6.95 4.94 -5.59
CA ASP A 157 -6.32 5.50 -4.39
C ASP A 157 -5.41 6.70 -4.65
N MET A 158 -5.35 7.62 -3.69
CA MET A 158 -4.32 8.69 -3.64
C MET A 158 -3.28 8.33 -2.57
N VAL A 159 -2.05 8.03 -2.98
CA VAL A 159 -1.01 7.46 -2.11
C VAL A 159 0.19 8.39 -1.97
N MET A 160 0.48 8.81 -0.73
CA MET A 160 1.69 9.58 -0.37
C MET A 160 2.42 8.91 0.78
N GLY A 161 3.74 8.74 0.65
CA GLY A 161 4.58 8.08 1.66
C GLY A 161 6.02 8.53 1.60
N ARG A 162 6.88 7.90 2.41
CA ARG A 162 8.30 8.29 2.56
C ARG A 162 9.30 7.42 1.79
N ALA A 163 8.96 6.17 1.46
CA ALA A 163 9.95 5.24 0.91
C ALA A 163 9.38 4.20 -0.06
N VAL A 164 8.23 3.63 0.26
CA VAL A 164 7.59 2.57 -0.51
C VAL A 164 6.12 2.94 -0.68
N LEU A 165 5.71 3.21 -1.92
CA LEU A 165 4.33 3.53 -2.30
C LEU A 165 3.84 2.44 -3.26
N ASP A 166 2.64 1.93 -3.01
CA ASP A 166 2.06 0.81 -3.75
C ASP A 166 0.56 1.15 -3.92
N GLY A 167 0.11 1.43 -5.14
CA GLY A 167 -1.29 1.74 -5.41
C GLY A 167 -2.15 0.51 -5.16
N GLY A 168 -2.04 -0.47 -6.03
CA GLY A 168 -2.71 -1.75 -5.88
C GLY A 168 -3.55 -2.09 -7.08
N ASP A 169 -4.81 -2.48 -6.87
CA ASP A 169 -5.76 -2.67 -7.97
C ASP A 169 -6.62 -1.41 -8.09
N GLY A 170 -6.68 -0.76 -9.26
CA GLY A 170 -7.45 0.47 -9.46
C GLY A 170 -6.68 1.51 -10.25
N MET A 171 -7.27 2.67 -10.49
CA MET A 171 -6.57 3.81 -11.09
C MET A 171 -5.99 4.66 -9.97
N ASP A 172 -4.70 4.49 -9.68
CA ASP A 172 -4.07 5.09 -8.53
C ASP A 172 -3.29 6.37 -8.87
N HIS A 173 -3.20 7.28 -7.91
CA HIS A 173 -2.33 8.45 -7.97
C HIS A 173 -1.27 8.37 -6.87
N LEU A 174 -0.05 8.04 -7.25
CA LEU A 174 1.11 7.97 -6.36
C LEU A 174 1.92 9.26 -6.45
N MET A 175 2.12 9.90 -5.31
CA MET A 175 2.93 11.12 -5.18
C MET A 175 4.06 10.89 -4.19
N GLY A 176 5.28 10.95 -4.71
CA GLY A 176 6.51 10.80 -3.95
C GLY A 176 6.93 12.06 -3.18
N ASP A 177 8.22 12.15 -2.87
CA ASP A 177 8.83 13.32 -2.26
C ASP A 177 10.25 13.55 -2.80
N ASP A 178 11.08 14.38 -2.16
CA ASP A 178 12.44 14.68 -2.62
C ASP A 178 13.47 13.58 -2.25
N SER A 179 13.02 12.40 -1.81
CA SER A 179 13.88 11.27 -1.44
C SER A 179 13.79 10.13 -2.45
N GLY A 180 14.82 9.28 -2.51
CA GLY A 180 14.78 8.10 -3.37
C GLY A 180 13.79 7.05 -2.84
N GLN A 181 12.74 6.79 -3.60
CA GLN A 181 11.63 5.93 -3.26
C GLN A 181 11.49 4.76 -4.24
N ARG A 182 10.59 3.83 -3.88
CA ARG A 182 10.13 2.76 -4.75
C ARG A 182 8.62 2.86 -4.87
N LEU A 183 8.14 2.97 -6.11
CA LEU A 183 6.73 3.21 -6.42
C LEU A 183 6.23 2.09 -7.34
N TRP A 184 5.09 1.49 -6.98
CA TRP A 184 4.37 0.55 -7.83
C TRP A 184 2.95 1.07 -8.05
N GLY A 185 2.55 1.35 -9.29
CA GLY A 185 1.17 1.72 -9.60
C GLY A 185 0.25 0.55 -9.26
N GLY A 186 0.51 -0.59 -9.91
CA GLY A 186 -0.21 -1.82 -9.61
C GLY A 186 -0.93 -2.28 -10.86
N GLY A 187 -2.26 -2.32 -10.87
CA GLY A 187 -2.99 -2.60 -12.09
C GLY A 187 -4.17 -1.66 -12.26
N GLY A 188 -4.30 -1.09 -13.45
CA GLY A 188 -5.23 -0.01 -13.77
C GLY A 188 -4.49 1.05 -14.56
N ASP A 189 -5.09 2.22 -14.79
CA ASP A 189 -4.43 3.31 -15.51
C ASP A 189 -3.91 4.31 -14.47
N ASP A 190 -2.63 4.21 -14.12
CA ASP A 190 -2.05 4.89 -12.96
C ASP A 190 -1.37 6.23 -13.29
N MET A 191 -1.34 7.13 -12.31
CA MET A 191 -0.54 8.36 -12.32
C MET A 191 0.54 8.28 -11.25
N ILE A 192 1.81 8.36 -11.64
CA ILE A 192 2.96 8.28 -10.74
C ILE A 192 3.87 9.50 -10.91
N GLU A 193 4.03 10.27 -9.83
CA GLU A 193 4.92 11.43 -9.75
C GLU A 193 5.94 11.20 -8.63
N ALA A 194 7.19 10.86 -8.96
CA ALA A 194 8.22 10.59 -7.95
C ALA A 194 8.93 11.85 -7.42
N TYR A 195 8.82 12.99 -8.11
CA TYR A 195 9.41 14.29 -7.78
C TYR A 195 10.94 14.36 -7.77
N GLY A 196 11.61 13.97 -6.69
CA GLY A 196 13.05 14.14 -6.60
C GLY A 196 13.69 13.00 -5.87
N GLY A 197 14.93 12.67 -6.21
CA GLY A 197 15.58 11.52 -5.60
C GLY A 197 16.36 10.68 -6.59
N ALA A 198 16.16 9.38 -6.51
CA ALA A 198 16.82 8.37 -7.32
C ALA A 198 15.92 7.16 -7.17
N ASP A 199 14.90 7.14 -8.00
CA ASP A 199 13.66 6.44 -7.76
C ASP A 199 13.57 5.17 -8.60
N ILE A 200 12.74 4.23 -8.14
CA ILE A 200 12.41 3.02 -8.89
C ILE A 200 10.89 2.95 -9.02
N LEU A 201 10.40 3.19 -10.24
CA LEU A 201 8.99 3.19 -10.60
C LEU A 201 8.71 1.96 -11.46
N TYR A 202 7.62 1.27 -11.15
CA TYR A 202 7.00 0.30 -12.04
C TYR A 202 5.50 0.61 -12.08
N ALA A 203 5.01 1.07 -13.23
CA ALA A 203 3.63 1.50 -13.35
C ALA A 203 2.67 0.29 -13.26
N GLY A 204 2.79 -0.67 -14.17
CA GLY A 204 2.00 -1.89 -14.09
C GLY A 204 1.43 -2.31 -15.44
N PRO A 205 0.48 -3.27 -15.44
CA PRO A 205 -0.50 -3.35 -16.51
C PRO A 205 -1.45 -2.15 -16.49
N GLY A 206 -1.53 -1.41 -17.59
CA GLY A 206 -2.26 -0.13 -17.58
C GLY A 206 -1.98 0.74 -18.79
N GLY A 207 -2.78 1.78 -18.99
CA GLY A 207 -2.36 2.94 -19.78
C GLY A 207 -1.80 4.00 -18.85
N ASP A 208 -0.53 3.85 -18.47
CA ASP A 208 0.00 4.57 -17.32
C ASP A 208 0.66 5.92 -17.68
N HIS A 209 0.69 6.82 -16.70
CA HIS A 209 1.44 8.07 -16.74
C HIS A 209 2.47 8.09 -15.61
N ALA A 210 3.77 8.01 -15.92
CA ALA A 210 4.82 8.00 -14.91
C ALA A 210 5.92 9.03 -15.17
N MET A 211 6.29 9.77 -14.13
CA MET A 211 7.33 10.80 -14.12
C MET A 211 8.37 10.49 -13.05
N GLY A 212 9.62 10.29 -13.49
CA GLY A 212 10.77 9.96 -12.65
C GLY A 212 11.24 11.11 -11.76
N GLY A 213 11.13 12.34 -12.24
CA GLY A 213 11.52 13.52 -11.47
C GLY A 213 12.98 13.95 -11.65
N ASP A 214 13.49 14.73 -10.71
CA ASP A 214 14.91 15.03 -10.60
C ASP A 214 15.63 13.84 -9.95
N GLY A 215 16.72 13.34 -10.53
CA GLY A 215 17.34 12.16 -9.94
C GLY A 215 18.17 11.31 -10.87
N ARG A 216 18.20 10.02 -10.56
CA ARG A 216 18.74 9.01 -11.46
C ARG A 216 17.82 7.83 -11.36
N ASP A 217 16.82 7.84 -12.22
CA ASP A 217 15.59 7.11 -11.99
C ASP A 217 15.51 5.88 -12.88
N VAL A 218 14.75 4.91 -12.41
CA VAL A 218 14.37 3.72 -13.17
C VAL A 218 12.87 3.77 -13.33
N VAL A 219 12.40 4.09 -14.53
CA VAL A 219 10.98 4.22 -14.87
C VAL A 219 10.59 3.10 -15.82
N LEU A 220 9.73 2.20 -15.36
CA LEU A 220 9.25 1.05 -16.10
C LEU A 220 7.73 1.16 -16.25
N GLY A 221 7.20 1.19 -17.47
CA GLY A 221 5.76 1.22 -17.73
C GLY A 221 5.15 -0.13 -17.42
N GLY A 222 5.38 -1.10 -18.28
CA GLY A 222 4.82 -2.44 -18.16
C GLY A 222 3.99 -2.77 -19.40
N PRO A 223 3.01 -3.67 -19.31
CA PRO A 223 2.11 -3.95 -20.42
C PRO A 223 1.02 -2.86 -20.56
N GLY A 224 0.90 -2.28 -21.74
CA GLY A 224 -0.16 -1.32 -22.09
C GLY A 224 0.39 -0.12 -22.83
N ASP A 225 -0.44 0.88 -23.11
CA ASP A 225 -0.01 2.05 -23.91
C ASP A 225 0.39 3.18 -22.96
N ASP A 226 1.67 3.25 -22.60
CA ASP A 226 2.16 4.11 -21.50
C ASP A 226 2.69 5.47 -21.97
N THR A 227 2.72 6.43 -21.06
CA THR A 227 3.43 7.71 -21.20
C THR A 227 4.42 7.90 -20.07
N LEU A 228 5.71 7.80 -20.39
CA LEU A 228 6.79 7.74 -19.41
C LEU A 228 7.84 8.83 -19.64
N TYR A 229 8.20 9.51 -18.55
CA TYR A 229 9.21 10.56 -18.51
C TYR A 229 10.26 10.22 -17.46
N GLY A 230 11.55 10.22 -17.83
CA GLY A 230 12.66 10.20 -16.87
C GLY A 230 12.78 11.55 -16.13
N GLU A 231 12.56 12.64 -16.87
CA GLU A 231 12.77 14.02 -16.44
C GLU A 231 14.25 14.37 -16.23
N GLY A 232 14.65 14.89 -15.07
CA GLY A 232 15.97 15.47 -14.88
C GLY A 232 16.96 14.48 -14.28
N GLY A 233 17.82 13.85 -15.08
CA GLY A 233 18.66 12.80 -14.52
C GLY A 233 19.48 12.03 -15.53
N ASP A 234 20.17 11.00 -15.06
CA ASP A 234 20.79 10.01 -15.95
C ASP A 234 19.91 8.74 -15.93
N ASP A 235 18.80 8.74 -16.66
CA ASP A 235 17.69 7.83 -16.35
C ASP A 235 17.67 6.54 -17.17
N LEU A 236 17.00 5.52 -16.65
CA LEU A 236 16.59 4.33 -17.39
C LEU A 236 15.07 4.36 -17.53
N VAL A 237 14.57 4.56 -18.75
CA VAL A 237 13.13 4.60 -19.03
C VAL A 237 12.78 3.49 -20.02
N SER A 238 11.84 2.62 -19.66
CA SER A 238 11.39 1.50 -20.49
C SER A 238 9.87 1.46 -20.56
N GLY A 239 9.32 1.60 -21.77
CA GLY A 239 7.88 1.43 -22.05
C GLY A 239 7.41 0.04 -21.68
N GLY A 240 7.79 -0.95 -22.48
CA GLY A 240 7.39 -2.33 -22.26
C GLY A 240 6.55 -2.82 -23.45
N PRO A 241 5.68 -3.82 -23.27
CA PRO A 241 4.78 -4.23 -24.33
C PRO A 241 3.63 -3.23 -24.53
N GLY A 242 3.66 -2.48 -25.63
CA GLY A 242 2.52 -1.65 -26.05
C GLY A 242 2.93 -0.52 -26.99
N ARG A 243 2.12 0.53 -27.08
CA ARG A 243 2.40 1.72 -27.89
C ARG A 243 2.76 2.90 -26.98
N ASP A 244 4.02 2.91 -26.56
CA ASP A 244 4.46 3.83 -25.52
C ASP A 244 4.97 5.17 -26.08
N THR A 245 4.75 6.22 -25.30
CA THR A 245 5.43 7.51 -25.42
C THR A 245 6.48 7.60 -24.34
N VAL A 246 7.75 7.53 -24.74
CA VAL A 246 8.88 7.47 -23.80
C VAL A 246 9.90 8.57 -24.08
N GLU A 247 10.20 9.37 -23.05
CA GLU A 247 11.18 10.45 -23.06
C GLU A 247 12.12 10.34 -21.85
N GLY A 248 13.43 10.44 -22.09
CA GLY A 248 14.44 10.45 -21.02
C GLY A 248 14.46 11.81 -20.32
N GLY A 249 14.73 12.87 -21.07
CA GLY A 249 14.76 14.25 -20.58
C GLY A 249 16.19 14.80 -20.61
N PRO A 250 16.52 15.81 -19.78
CA PRO A 250 17.89 16.28 -19.65
C PRO A 250 18.81 15.27 -18.95
N GLY A 251 19.83 14.78 -19.66
CA GLY A 251 20.95 14.04 -19.08
C GLY A 251 21.40 12.89 -19.97
N ARG A 252 21.98 11.83 -19.40
CA ARG A 252 22.50 10.67 -20.15
C ARG A 252 21.60 9.45 -19.97
N ASP A 253 20.54 9.42 -20.75
CA ASP A 253 19.48 8.43 -20.55
C ASP A 253 19.66 7.16 -21.39
N VAL A 254 19.06 6.09 -20.90
CA VAL A 254 18.81 4.85 -21.64
C VAL A 254 17.30 4.71 -21.82
N VAL A 255 16.83 4.89 -23.06
CA VAL A 255 15.41 4.78 -23.40
C VAL A 255 15.14 3.51 -24.20
N LEU A 256 14.26 2.66 -23.67
CA LEU A 256 13.75 1.45 -24.30
C LEU A 256 12.26 1.64 -24.64
N ARG A 257 11.91 1.34 -25.89
CA ARG A 257 10.55 1.45 -26.45
C ARG A 257 10.13 0.10 -27.01
#